data_AF-A0A920JGY8-F1
#
_entry.id   AF-A0A920JGY8-F1
#
_cell.length_a   1.000
_cell.length_b   1.000
_cell.length_c   1.000
_cell.angle_alpha   90.00
_cell.angle_beta   90.00
_cell.angle_gamma   90.00
#
_symmetry.space_group_name_H-M   'P 1'
#
loop_
_entity.id
_entity.type
_entity.pdbx_description
1 polymer ?
#
loop_
_entity_poly.entity_id
_entity_poly.type
_entity_poly.pdbx_seq_one_letter_code
_entity_poly.pdbx_strand_id
1 'polypeptide(L)' 'MKKGRHRRYEEARALKQQNDQLDDLFEEDEGPCLECDALPGQDCKEWCLARTESI' A
#
# COMPACT_ATOMS: atom_id res chain seq x y z
N MET A 1 38.39 5.96 7.68
CA MET A 1 36.92 5.76 7.69
C MET A 1 36.33 6.31 8.99
N LYS A 2 35.77 7.54 9.00
CA LYS A 2 35.16 8.13 10.22
C LYS A 2 33.84 7.39 10.52
N LYS A 3 33.89 6.47 11.49
CA LYS A 3 32.86 5.48 11.87
C LYS A 3 31.46 6.05 12.20
N GLY A 4 31.29 7.37 12.29
CA GLY A 4 30.01 8.00 12.61
C GLY A 4 29.11 8.34 11.41
N ARG A 5 29.67 8.59 10.22
CA ARG A 5 28.82 8.90 9.03
C ARG A 5 28.05 7.68 8.55
N HIS A 6 28.67 6.51 8.67
CA HIS A 6 28.10 5.24 8.24
C HIS A 6 26.85 4.88 9.05
N ARG A 7 26.91 5.02 10.38
CA ARG A 7 25.77 4.69 11.25
C ARG A 7 24.53 5.52 10.95
N ARG A 8 24.70 6.85 10.81
CA ARG A 8 23.59 7.75 10.47
C ARG A 8 23.01 7.48 9.08
N TYR A 9 23.85 7.09 8.13
CA TYR A 9 23.40 6.75 6.78
C TYR A 9 22.58 5.45 6.79
N GLU A 10 22.99 4.44 7.55
CA GLU A 10 22.22 3.20 7.72
C GLU A 10 20.89 3.45 8.45
N GLU A 11 20.89 4.26 9.52
CA GLU A 11 19.66 4.65 10.24
C GLU A 11 18.67 5.36 9.29
N ALA A 12 19.14 6.29 8.45
CA ALA A 12 18.30 6.98 7.47
C ALA A 12 17.80 6.05 6.35
N ARG A 13 18.64 5.09 5.91
CA ARG A 13 18.26 4.11 4.88
C ARG A 13 17.20 3.14 5.41
N ALA A 14 17.33 2.67 6.65
CA ALA A 14 16.35 1.82 7.30
C ALA A 14 14.99 2.54 7.44
N LEU A 15 15.01 3.81 7.88
CA LEU A 15 13.80 4.61 8.00
C LEU A 15 13.11 4.81 6.63
N LYS A 16 13.88 5.12 5.58
CA LYS A 16 13.33 5.25 4.22
C LYS A 16 12.68 3.95 3.75
N GLN A 17 13.34 2.81 3.96
CA GLN A 17 12.81 1.51 3.57
C GLN A 17 11.51 1.17 4.30
N GLN A 18 11.41 1.49 5.60
CA GLN A 18 10.18 1.31 6.36
C GLN A 18 9.06 2.22 5.86
N ASN A 19 9.36 3.49 5.57
CA ASN A 19 8.36 4.40 5.01
C ASN A 19 7.87 3.95 3.62
N ASP A 20 8.77 3.48 2.76
CA ASP A 20 8.43 2.96 1.43
C ASP A 20 7.48 1.74 1.52
N GLN A 21 7.74 0.84 2.48
CA GLN A 21 6.85 -0.30 2.76
C GLN A 21 5.50 0.11 3.36
N LEU A 22 5.45 1.22 4.10
CA LEU A 22 4.19 1.74 4.62
C LEU A 22 3.41 2.47 3.52
N ASP A 23 4.08 3.22 2.65
CA ASP A 23 3.47 3.89 1.49
C ASP A 23 2.74 2.86 0.62
N ASP A 24 3.38 1.74 0.31
CA ASP A 24 2.79 0.60 -0.44
C ASP A 24 1.55 -0.01 0.25
N LEU A 25 1.43 0.07 1.58
CA LEU A 25 0.26 -0.39 2.33
C LEU A 25 -0.86 0.65 2.40
N PHE A 26 -0.52 1.94 2.26
CA PHE A 26 -1.46 3.06 2.30
C PHE A 26 -1.82 3.58 0.90
N GLU A 27 -1.17 3.11 -0.16
CA GLU A 27 -1.72 3.17 -1.51
C GLU A 27 -3.06 2.45 -1.43
N GLU A 28 -4.14 3.23 -1.33
CA GLU A 28 -5.49 2.70 -1.40
C GLU A 28 -5.54 1.82 -2.64
N ASP A 29 -5.93 0.57 -2.46
CA ASP A 29 -6.13 -0.40 -3.54
C ASP A 29 -7.27 0.13 -4.42
N GLU A 30 -6.97 1.16 -5.22
CA GLU A 30 -7.81 1.77 -6.23
C GLU A 30 -7.75 0.89 -7.51
N GLY A 31 -7.51 -0.40 -7.30
CA GLY A 31 -7.56 -1.43 -8.29
C GLY A 31 -9.01 -1.79 -8.62
N PRO A 32 -9.25 -2.42 -9.79
CA PRO A 32 -10.53 -3.02 -10.08
C PRO A 32 -10.85 -4.09 -9.03
N CYS A 33 -12.13 -4.25 -8.71
CA CYS A 33 -12.58 -5.28 -7.79
C CYS A 33 -12.12 -6.67 -8.24
N LEU A 34 -11.41 -7.39 -7.37
CA LEU A 34 -10.82 -8.71 -7.66
C LEU A 34 -11.82 -9.80 -8.09
N GLU A 35 -13.10 -9.65 -7.73
CA GLU A 35 -14.14 -10.63 -8.08
C GLU A 35 -14.91 -10.27 -9.35
N CYS A 36 -15.29 -9.01 -9.51
CA CYS A 36 -16.21 -8.59 -10.57
C CYS A 36 -15.59 -7.67 -11.62
N ASP A 37 -14.32 -7.30 -11.46
CA ASP A 37 -13.56 -6.33 -12.26
C ASP A 37 -14.23 -4.93 -12.32
N ALA A 38 -15.08 -4.61 -11.34
CA ALA A 38 -15.66 -3.27 -11.26
C ALA A 38 -14.56 -2.24 -10.99
N LEU A 39 -14.51 -1.20 -11.82
CA LEU A 39 -13.55 -0.11 -11.67
C LEU A 39 -13.81 0.69 -10.39
N PRO A 40 -12.80 1.41 -9.86
CA PRO A 40 -13.00 2.37 -8.77
C PRO A 40 -14.11 3.37 -9.15
N GLY A 41 -15.09 3.54 -8.27
CA GLY A 41 -16.26 4.40 -8.51
C GLY A 41 -17.44 3.75 -9.26
N GLN A 42 -17.32 2.50 -9.74
CA GLN A 42 -18.46 1.73 -10.25
C GLN A 42 -19.08 0.83 -9.18
N ASP A 43 -20.40 0.69 -9.24
CA ASP A 43 -21.12 -0.32 -8.48
C ASP A 43 -20.61 -1.72 -8.89
N CYS A 44 -20.29 -2.53 -7.89
CA CYS A 44 -19.97 -3.93 -8.11
C CYS A 44 -21.21 -4.68 -8.66
N LYS A 45 -20.96 -5.77 -9.39
CA LYS A 45 -22.05 -6.63 -9.89
C LYS A 45 -22.86 -7.19 -8.70
N GLU A 46 -24.15 -7.46 -8.91
CA GLU A 46 -25.10 -7.89 -7.85
C GLU A 46 -24.68 -9.17 -7.09
N TRP A 47 -23.80 -9.99 -7.69
CA TRP A 47 -23.28 -11.22 -7.09
C TRP A 47 -21.91 -11.04 -6.41
N CYS A 48 -21.31 -9.86 -6.46
CA CYS A 48 -19.98 -9.58 -5.92
C CYS A 48 -20.02 -9.47 -4.39
N LEU A 49 -19.13 -10.17 -3.70
CA LEU A 49 -19.05 -10.18 -2.23
C LEU A 49 -17.90 -9.32 -1.69
N ALA A 50 -16.90 -9.02 -2.52
CA ALA A 50 -15.68 -8.31 -2.13
C ALA A 50 -15.89 -6.87 -1.65
N ARG A 51 -16.89 -6.14 -2.18
CA ARG A 51 -17.14 -4.72 -1.84
C ARG A 51 -18.43 -4.50 -1.04
N THR A 52 -19.23 -5.54 -0.85
CA THR A 52 -20.46 -5.49 -0.05
C THR A 52 -20.19 -5.64 1.46
N GLU A 53 -18.95 -6.01 1.84
CA GLU A 53 -18.48 -6.14 3.23
C GLU A 53 -17.75 -4.87 3.75
N SER A 54 -18.00 -3.69 3.16
CA SER A 54 -17.50 -2.42 3.70
C SER A 54 -18.51 -1.83 4.70
N ILE A 55 -18.44 -2.26 5.96
CA ILE A 55 -19.11 -1.61 7.12
C ILE A 55 -18.15 -0.64 7.78
#